data_AF-A0AA92W3G1-F1
#
_entry.id   AF-A0AA92W3G1-F1
#
_cell.length_a   1.000
_cell.length_b   1.000
_cell.length_c   1.000
_cell.angle_alpha   90.00
_cell.angle_beta   90.00
_cell.angle_gamma   90.00
#
_symmetry.space_group_name_H-M   'P 1'
#
loop_
_entity.id
_entity.type
_entity.pdbx_description
1 polymer ?
#
loop_
_entity_poly.entity_id
_entity_poly.type
_entity_poly.pdbx_seq_one_letter_code
_entity_poly.pdbx_strand_id
1 'polypeptide(L)'
;MYPNMTKYIPFYFDEKNFLQNDKSFMITGKHIAYLTAFLNSSIFKFCFLDKFPELQGGTRELRKIFFDKIPVLKVSDKENEIFKSLVTDIQNDYKKEKAILIDERLFELYGLSKEERISIGYIEIK
;
A
#
# COMPACT_ATOMS: atom_id res chain seq x y z
N MET A 1 -0.79 -9.55 2.51
CA MET A 1 0.16 -10.46 1.83
C MET A 1 0.93 -9.69 0.77
N TYR A 2 2.20 -10.00 0.55
CA TYR A 2 3.00 -9.39 -0.52
C TYR A 2 4.15 -10.33 -0.95
N PRO A 3 4.62 -10.27 -2.20
CA PRO A 3 5.73 -11.10 -2.66
C PRO A 3 7.06 -10.62 -2.08
N ASN A 4 8.04 -11.51 -1.96
CA ASN A 4 9.39 -11.14 -1.51
C ASN A 4 10.16 -10.31 -2.55
N MET A 5 9.89 -10.50 -3.84
CA MET A 5 10.49 -9.78 -4.95
C MET A 5 9.43 -9.47 -6.00
N THR A 6 9.39 -8.22 -6.49
CA THR A 6 8.39 -7.81 -7.48
C THR A 6 8.77 -6.51 -8.17
N LYS A 7 8.32 -6.34 -9.41
CA LYS A 7 8.34 -5.06 -10.11
C LYS A 7 7.19 -4.15 -9.64
N TYR A 8 6.02 -4.71 -9.34
CA TYR A 8 4.75 -3.97 -9.24
C TYR A 8 4.34 -3.58 -7.82
N ILE A 9 5.00 -4.14 -6.81
CA ILE A 9 4.77 -3.84 -5.38
C ILE A 9 3.30 -4.03 -4.97
N PRO A 10 2.68 -5.19 -5.26
CA PRO A 10 1.29 -5.43 -4.89
C PRO A 10 1.20 -5.84 -3.42
N PHE A 11 0.31 -5.18 -2.67
CA PHE A 11 -0.11 -5.63 -1.34
C PHE A 11 -1.58 -6.04 -1.38
N TYR A 12 -1.85 -7.28 -0.99
CA TYR A 12 -3.20 -7.86 -0.96
C TYR A 12 -3.71 -7.97 0.48
N PHE A 13 -4.91 -7.48 0.73
CA PHE A 13 -5.67 -7.67 1.95
C PHE A 13 -6.42 -8.98 1.86
N ASP A 14 -5.97 -9.99 2.61
CA ASP A 14 -6.54 -11.32 2.57
C ASP A 14 -7.58 -11.54 3.68
N GLU A 15 -8.82 -11.77 3.26
CA GLU A 15 -9.92 -12.24 4.11
C GLU A 15 -10.36 -13.67 3.78
N LYS A 16 -9.71 -14.30 2.79
CA LYS A 16 -10.06 -15.64 2.28
C LYS A 16 -9.18 -16.74 2.86
N ASN A 17 -8.19 -16.39 3.69
CA ASN A 17 -7.24 -17.31 4.32
C ASN A 17 -6.45 -18.12 3.28
N PHE A 18 -5.90 -17.44 2.28
CA PHE A 18 -5.07 -18.08 1.26
C PHE A 18 -3.79 -18.64 1.88
N LEU A 19 -3.39 -19.83 1.42
CA LEU A 19 -2.10 -20.42 1.79
C LEU A 19 -0.98 -19.79 0.95
N GLN A 20 0.14 -19.51 1.61
CA GLN A 20 1.32 -18.89 1.00
C GLN A 20 2.45 -19.92 0.83
N ASN A 21 3.23 -19.78 -0.24
CA ASN A 21 4.51 -20.46 -0.37
C ASN A 21 5.66 -19.58 0.20
N ASP A 22 6.89 -20.08 0.11
CA ASP A 22 8.12 -19.43 0.58
C ASP A 22 8.51 -18.16 -0.20
N LYS A 23 7.72 -17.73 -1.20
CA LYS A 23 7.97 -16.54 -2.03
C LYS A 23 7.11 -15.33 -1.63
N SER A 24 6.32 -15.45 -0.57
CA SER A 24 5.47 -14.34 -0.11
C SER A 24 5.50 -14.21 1.41
N PHE A 25 5.20 -13.00 1.86
CA PHE A 25 5.12 -12.63 3.26
C PHE A 25 3.68 -12.29 3.64
N MET A 26 3.38 -12.47 4.93
CA MET A 26 2.13 -12.02 5.56
C MET A 26 2.43 -10.92 6.58
N ILE A 27 1.57 -9.92 6.62
CA ILE A 27 1.53 -8.94 7.72
C ILE A 27 0.25 -9.22 8.49
N THR A 28 0.36 -9.36 9.81
CA THR A 28 -0.76 -9.57 10.72
C THR A 28 -0.77 -8.48 11.80
N GLY A 29 -1.92 -8.23 12.42
CA GLY A 29 -2.06 -7.21 13.45
C GLY A 29 -3.40 -6.49 13.37
N LYS A 30 -3.44 -5.27 13.90
CA LYS A 30 -4.61 -4.39 13.85
C LYS A 30 -4.53 -3.46 12.63
N HIS A 31 -5.69 -2.99 12.18
CA HIS A 31 -5.83 -2.01 11.10
C HIS A 31 -5.16 -2.38 9.77
N ILE A 32 -5.16 -3.67 9.43
CA ILE A 32 -4.47 -4.20 8.25
C ILE A 32 -5.08 -3.70 6.94
N ALA A 33 -6.37 -3.37 6.91
CA ALA A 33 -7.01 -2.80 5.73
C ALA A 33 -6.44 -1.41 5.41
N TYR A 34 -6.37 -0.52 6.40
CA TYR A 34 -5.71 0.78 6.24
C TYR A 34 -4.24 0.63 5.84
N LEU A 35 -3.49 -0.26 6.51
CA LEU A 35 -2.09 -0.49 6.15
C LEU A 35 -1.96 -0.98 4.70
N THR A 36 -2.86 -1.83 4.23
CA THR A 36 -2.87 -2.30 2.84
C THR A 36 -3.14 -1.15 1.86
N ALA A 37 -4.08 -0.25 2.18
CA ALA A 37 -4.32 0.95 1.39
C ALA A 37 -3.06 1.84 1.32
N PHE A 38 -2.44 2.12 2.47
CA PHE A 38 -1.22 2.92 2.54
C PHE A 38 -0.07 2.30 1.73
N LEU A 39 0.18 1.00 1.85
CA LEU A 39 1.28 0.33 1.14
C LEU A 39 1.09 0.29 -0.39
N ASN A 40 -0.15 0.36 -0.88
CA ASN A 40 -0.45 0.50 -2.32
C ASN A 40 -0.53 1.96 -2.80
N SER A 41 -0.44 2.94 -1.89
CA SER A 41 -0.70 4.35 -2.19
C SER A 41 0.43 5.06 -2.92
N SER A 42 0.10 6.20 -3.51
CA SER A 42 1.09 7.12 -4.07
C SER A 42 1.99 7.75 -3.01
N ILE A 43 1.49 7.98 -1.78
CA ILE A 43 2.33 8.45 -0.65
C ILE A 43 3.48 7.45 -0.42
N PHE A 44 3.15 6.16 -0.32
CA PHE A 44 4.14 5.13 -0.05
C PHE A 44 5.17 5.03 -1.18
N LYS A 45 4.69 4.99 -2.43
CA LYS A 45 5.55 4.90 -3.61
C LYS A 45 6.47 6.12 -3.74
N PHE A 46 5.95 7.33 -3.50
CA PHE A 46 6.73 8.56 -3.57
C PHE A 46 7.83 8.61 -2.51
N CYS A 47 7.50 8.25 -1.27
CA CYS A 47 8.39 8.45 -0.13
C CYS A 47 9.39 7.31 0.10
N PHE A 48 9.03 6.07 -0.26
CA PHE A 48 9.73 4.89 0.27
C PHE A 48 10.15 3.86 -0.79
N LEU A 49 9.77 4.03 -2.05
CA LEU A 49 10.09 3.07 -3.10
C LEU A 49 11.60 2.85 -3.25
N ASP A 50 12.38 3.93 -3.13
CA ASP A 50 13.84 3.96 -3.17
C ASP A 50 14.52 3.22 -2.00
N LYS A 51 13.79 2.95 -0.90
CA LYS A 51 14.33 2.25 0.28
C LYS A 51 14.48 0.76 0.09
N PHE A 52 13.81 0.19 -0.92
CA PHE A 52 13.88 -1.22 -1.23
C PHE A 52 14.98 -1.47 -2.27
N PRO A 53 15.92 -2.40 -2.03
CA PRO A 53 16.98 -2.73 -2.98
C PRO A 53 16.41 -3.10 -4.35
N GLU A 54 16.96 -2.49 -5.39
CA GLU A 54 16.64 -2.82 -6.77
C GLU A 54 17.56 -3.93 -7.28
N LEU A 55 16.95 -4.90 -7.96
CA LEU A 55 17.57 -6.01 -8.67
C LEU A 55 17.46 -5.77 -10.17
N GLN A 56 18.08 -6.62 -10.98
CA GLN A 56 18.03 -6.50 -12.44
C GLN A 56 16.59 -6.40 -12.96
N GLY A 57 16.36 -5.49 -13.92
CA GLY A 57 15.05 -5.30 -14.57
C GLY A 57 14.02 -4.52 -13.75
N GLY A 58 14.45 -3.72 -12.76
CA GLY A 58 13.54 -2.88 -11.95
C GLY A 58 12.73 -3.65 -10.91
N THR A 59 13.09 -4.91 -10.66
CA THR A 59 12.49 -5.72 -9.59
C THR A 59 13.04 -5.23 -8.26
N ARG A 60 12.21 -5.12 -7.22
CA ARG A 60 12.64 -4.76 -5.87
C ARG A 60 12.49 -5.91 -4.90
N GLU A 61 13.40 -5.99 -3.93
CA GLU A 61 13.33 -6.96 -2.85
C GLU A 61 12.64 -6.35 -1.60
N LEU A 62 11.51 -6.92 -1.23
CA LEU A 62 10.64 -6.44 -0.16
C LEU A 62 10.89 -7.25 1.12
N ARG A 63 11.80 -6.78 1.99
CA ARG A 63 12.11 -7.42 3.28
C ARG A 63 11.58 -6.63 4.47
N LYS A 64 11.15 -7.34 5.51
CA LYS A 64 10.65 -6.78 6.78
C LYS A 64 11.55 -5.70 7.36
N ILE A 65 12.87 -5.88 7.29
CA ILE A 65 13.87 -4.93 7.82
C ILE A 65 13.75 -3.51 7.24
N PHE A 66 13.18 -3.37 6.04
CA PHE A 66 12.92 -2.07 5.41
C PHE A 66 11.58 -1.50 5.86
N PHE A 67 10.53 -2.33 5.92
CA PHE A 67 9.20 -1.93 6.38
C PHE A 67 9.17 -1.48 7.83
N ASP A 68 9.94 -2.13 8.73
CA ASP A 68 10.00 -1.78 10.16
C ASP A 68 10.43 -0.32 10.41
N LYS A 69 11.08 0.31 9.42
CA LYS A 69 11.57 1.69 9.50
C LYS A 69 10.59 2.71 8.94
N ILE A 70 9.52 2.27 8.28
CA ILE A 70 8.57 3.15 7.60
C ILE A 70 7.58 3.71 8.64
N PRO A 71 7.50 5.03 8.83
CA PRO A 71 6.50 5.63 9.69
C PRO A 71 5.12 5.50 9.05
N VAL A 72 4.16 4.98 9.80
CA VAL A 72 2.76 4.86 9.38
C VAL A 72 1.88 5.53 10.43
N LEU A 73 0.92 6.34 9.97
CA LEU A 73 -0.02 7.03 10.86
C LEU A 73 -0.88 6.00 11.59
N LYS A 74 -1.06 6.16 12.91
CA LYS A 74 -2.01 5.33 13.66
C LYS A 74 -3.42 5.87 13.45
N VAL A 75 -4.34 5.00 13.08
CA VAL A 75 -5.72 5.36 12.77
C VAL A 75 -6.70 4.77 13.79
N SER A 76 -7.93 5.29 13.80
CA SER A 76 -9.01 4.73 14.61
C SER A 76 -9.61 3.49 13.94
N ASP A 77 -10.35 2.67 14.71
CA ASP A 77 -11.11 1.53 14.16
C ASP A 77 -12.09 1.99 13.08
N LYS A 78 -12.77 3.12 13.30
CA LYS A 78 -13.70 3.72 12.33
C LYS A 78 -13.02 4.03 11.00
N GLU A 79 -11.82 4.63 11.05
CA GLU A 79 -11.07 4.96 9.84
C GLU A 79 -10.61 3.69 9.12
N ASN A 80 -10.15 2.67 9.86
CA ASN A 80 -9.79 1.39 9.28
C ASN A 80 -10.97 0.71 8.58
N GLU A 81 -12.19 0.76 9.14
CA GLU A 81 -13.38 0.18 8.49
C GLU A 81 -13.74 0.89 7.17
N ILE A 82 -13.50 2.21 7.08
CA ILE A 82 -13.65 2.93 5.80
C ILE A 82 -12.66 2.37 4.77
N PHE A 83 -11.38 2.25 5.12
CA PHE A 83 -10.39 1.66 4.23
C PHE A 83 -10.66 0.19 3.91
N LYS A 84 -11.24 -0.57 4.85
CA LYS A 84 -11.66 -1.95 4.61
C LYS A 84 -12.68 -2.02 3.47
N SER A 85 -13.69 -1.16 3.48
CA SER A 85 -14.66 -1.09 2.39
C SER A 85 -13.99 -0.76 1.05
N LEU A 86 -13.11 0.24 1.03
CA LEU A 86 -12.43 0.69 -0.20
C LEU A 86 -11.48 -0.37 -0.77
N VAL A 87 -10.66 -0.98 0.08
CA VAL A 87 -9.71 -2.03 -0.32
C VAL A 87 -10.44 -3.28 -0.79
N THR A 88 -11.54 -3.66 -0.13
CA THR A 88 -12.35 -4.80 -0.56
C THR A 88 -12.98 -4.53 -1.93
N ASP A 89 -13.52 -3.34 -2.15
CA ASP A 89 -14.13 -2.95 -3.43
C ASP A 89 -13.12 -2.95 -4.59
N ILE A 90 -11.92 -2.37 -4.41
CA ILE A 90 -10.90 -2.36 -5.46
C ILE A 90 -10.31 -3.75 -5.74
N GLN A 91 -10.22 -4.62 -4.73
CA GLN A 91 -9.76 -6.00 -4.92
C GLN A 91 -10.78 -6.90 -5.64
N ASN A 92 -12.07 -6.58 -5.53
CA ASN A 92 -13.14 -7.31 -6.22
C ASN A 92 -13.24 -6.89 -7.70
N ASP A 93 -13.10 -5.59 -7.98
CA ASP A 93 -13.17 -5.02 -9.33
C ASP A 93 -12.21 -3.83 -9.42
N TYR A 94 -11.02 -4.08 -9.97
CA TYR A 94 -9.99 -3.06 -10.08
C TYR A 94 -10.36 -2.02 -11.14
N LYS A 95 -10.40 -0.76 -10.70
CA LYS A 95 -10.56 0.42 -11.54
C LYS A 95 -9.58 1.50 -11.08
N LYS A 96 -8.95 2.19 -12.02
CA LYS A 96 -7.96 3.23 -11.72
C LYS A 96 -8.56 4.37 -10.89
N GLU A 97 -9.82 4.69 -11.13
CA GLU A 97 -10.59 5.71 -10.40
C GLU A 97 -10.74 5.34 -8.91
N LYS A 98 -10.91 4.04 -8.59
CA LYS A 98 -10.95 3.56 -7.20
C LYS A 98 -9.58 3.71 -6.52
N ALA A 99 -8.50 3.45 -7.24
CA ALA A 99 -7.14 3.65 -6.72
C ALA A 99 -6.87 5.14 -6.42
N ILE A 100 -7.27 6.03 -7.33
CA ILE A 100 -7.17 7.48 -7.14
C ILE A 100 -8.00 7.94 -5.93
N LEU A 101 -9.23 7.43 -5.77
CA LEU A 101 -10.07 7.77 -4.62
C LEU A 101 -9.44 7.35 -3.28
N ILE A 102 -8.79 6.18 -3.23
CA ILE A 102 -8.05 5.73 -2.05
C ILE A 102 -6.88 6.67 -1.75
N ASP A 103 -6.13 7.09 -2.79
CA ASP A 103 -5.03 8.05 -2.63
C ASP A 103 -5.52 9.42 -2.15
N GLU A 104 -6.62 9.94 -2.71
CA GLU A 104 -7.22 11.21 -2.26
C GLU A 104 -7.61 11.14 -0.79
N ARG A 105 -8.22 10.04 -0.36
CA ARG A 105 -8.57 9.82 1.05
C ARG A 105 -7.33 9.76 1.95
N LEU A 106 -6.25 9.13 1.49
CA LEU A 106 -4.98 9.11 2.22
C LEU A 106 -4.34 10.50 2.27
N PHE A 107 -4.37 11.28 1.20
CA PHE A 107 -3.86 12.65 1.19
C PHE A 107 -4.61 13.53 2.19
N GLU A 108 -5.94 13.38 2.30
CA GLU A 108 -6.73 14.04 3.33
C GLU A 108 -6.35 13.59 4.74
N LEU A 109 -6.23 12.27 4.96
CA LEU A 109 -5.91 11.70 6.27
C LEU A 109 -4.52 12.15 6.78
N TYR A 110 -3.54 12.25 5.87
CA TYR A 110 -2.20 12.73 6.18
C TYR A 110 -2.11 14.26 6.23
N GLY A 111 -3.19 14.99 5.95
CA GLY A 111 -3.24 16.44 6.01
C GLY A 111 -2.40 17.13 4.94
N LEU A 112 -2.19 16.49 3.78
CA LEU A 112 -1.32 17.03 2.74
C LEU A 112 -1.90 18.29 2.11
N SER A 113 -1.03 19.28 1.89
CA SER A 113 -1.35 20.54 1.21
C SER A 113 -1.67 20.31 -0.27
N LYS A 114 -2.23 21.33 -0.93
CA LYS A 114 -2.50 21.25 -2.38
C LYS A 114 -1.21 21.06 -3.17
N GLU A 115 -0.15 21.78 -2.79
CA GLU A 115 1.17 21.73 -3.43
C GLU A 115 1.82 20.35 -3.27
N GLU A 116 1.70 19.75 -2.08
CA GLU A 116 2.20 18.38 -1.82
C GLU A 116 1.45 17.34 -2.66
N ARG A 117 0.11 17.45 -2.72
CA ARG A 117 -0.72 16.55 -3.55
C ARG A 117 -0.37 16.65 -5.03
N ILE A 118 -0.12 17.87 -5.54
CA ILE A 118 0.31 18.09 -6.92
C ILE A 118 1.69 17.46 -7.16
N SER A 119 2.61 17.59 -6.19
CA SER A 119 3.97 17.07 -6.30
C SER A 119 4.02 15.54 -6.28
N ILE A 120 3.17 14.90 -5.47
CA ILE A 120 3.07 13.44 -5.40
C ILE A 120 2.30 12.89 -6.61
N GLY A 121 1.12 13.47 -6.90
CA GLY A 121 0.22 12.99 -7.94
C GLY A 121 -0.26 11.54 -7.72
N TYR A 122 -0.85 10.95 -8.77
CA TYR A 122 -1.14 9.52 -8.79
C TYR A 122 0.04 8.76 -9.42
N ILE A 123 0.60 7.81 -8.67
CA ILE A 123 1.77 7.02 -9.05
C ILE A 123 1.35 5.57 -9.35
N GLU A 124 1.53 5.20 -10.61
CA GLU A 124 1.27 3.86 -11.13
C GLU A 124 2.58 3.20 -11.56
N ILE A 125 2.84 2.00 -11.03
CA ILE A 125 4.01 1.21 -11.41
C ILE A 125 3.63 0.33 -12.61
N LYS A 126 4.30 0.54 -13.75
CA LYS A 126 4.12 -0.22 -14.99
C LYS A 126 5.16 -1.33 -15.13
#